data_AF-A0A2M7J3Y8-F1
#
_entry.id   AF-A0A2M7J3Y8-F1
#
_cell.length_a   1.000
_cell.length_b   1.000
_cell.length_c   1.000
_cell.angle_alpha   90.00
_cell.angle_beta   90.00
_cell.angle_gamma   90.00
#
_symmetry.space_group_name_H-M   'P 1'
#
loop_
_entity.id
_entity.type
_entity.pdbx_description
1 polymer ?
#
loop_
_entity_poly.entity_id
_entity_poly.type
_entity_poly.pdbx_seq_one_letter_code
_entity_poly.pdbx_strand_id
1 'polypeptide(L)'
;LQLRERMPAMYKDFRHYCHTQHPKSGGLWAWMSSDGRYLVNLFTQDAAYDPGSKPGAAALNHVNHALHALHGFVVKEKPASLALPRLACGINGLDWDEVRPLIEHHLGDLKIPVYVYTNYQKGVKASEPL
;
A
#
# COMPACT_ATOMS: atom_id res chain seq x y z
N LEU A 1 -10.67 6.03 -8.77
CA LEU A 1 -9.71 6.19 -9.88
C LEU A 1 -8.77 7.40 -9.73
N GLN A 2 -8.57 7.95 -8.53
CA GLN A 2 -7.81 9.19 -8.35
C GLN A 2 -6.28 9.04 -8.52
N LEU A 3 -5.71 7.87 -8.21
CA LEU A 3 -4.25 7.68 -8.27
C LEU A 3 -3.74 7.62 -9.72
N ARG A 4 -4.48 6.97 -10.62
CA ARG A 4 -4.15 6.90 -12.06
C ARG A 4 -4.18 8.27 -12.71
N GLU A 5 -5.16 9.09 -12.34
CA GLU A 5 -5.32 10.45 -12.87
C GLU A 5 -4.24 11.40 -12.33
N ARG A 6 -3.90 11.28 -11.04
CA ARG A 6 -2.91 12.15 -10.39
C ARG A 6 -1.47 11.74 -10.67
N MET A 7 -1.20 10.46 -10.91
CA MET A 7 0.16 9.91 -11.02
C MET A 7 0.29 8.92 -12.19
N PRO A 8 0.12 9.40 -13.44
CA PRO A 8 0.12 8.54 -14.63
C PRO A 8 1.47 7.84 -14.88
N ALA A 9 2.60 8.49 -14.55
CA ALA A 9 3.94 7.91 -14.70
C ALA A 9 4.13 6.68 -13.80
N MET A 10 3.87 6.82 -12.50
CA MET A 10 3.91 5.71 -11.54
C MET A 10 3.01 4.55 -11.98
N TYR A 11 1.80 4.84 -12.45
CA TYR A 11 0.88 3.80 -12.93
C TYR A 11 1.43 3.05 -14.15
N LYS A 12 2.05 3.75 -15.11
CA LYS A 12 2.66 3.13 -16.29
C LYS A 12 3.81 2.21 -15.88
N ASP A 13 4.69 2.67 -15.01
CA ASP A 13 5.84 1.89 -14.53
C ASP A 13 5.38 0.68 -13.73
N PHE A 14 4.37 0.85 -12.87
CA PHE A 14 3.77 -0.24 -12.11
C PHE A 14 3.22 -1.34 -13.03
N ARG A 15 2.48 -0.97 -14.07
CA ARG A 15 1.94 -1.92 -15.05
C ARG A 15 3.05 -2.67 -15.78
N HIS A 16 4.12 -1.96 -16.18
CA HIS A 16 5.27 -2.58 -16.81
C HIS A 16 5.99 -3.56 -15.88
N TYR A 17 6.17 -3.19 -14.61
CA TYR A 17 6.75 -4.05 -13.58
C TYR A 17 5.92 -5.33 -13.39
N CYS A 18 4.60 -5.22 -13.22
CA CYS A 18 3.73 -6.39 -13.07
C CYS A 18 3.81 -7.35 -14.26
N HIS A 19 3.89 -6.81 -15.48
CA HIS A 19 3.94 -7.61 -16.71
C HIS A 19 5.31 -8.28 -16.94
N THR A 20 6.39 -7.71 -16.42
CA THR A 20 7.75 -8.24 -16.65
C THR A 20 8.21 -9.14 -15.51
N GLN A 21 7.93 -8.75 -14.26
CA GLN A 21 8.50 -9.38 -13.08
C GLN A 21 7.57 -10.37 -12.40
N HIS A 22 6.26 -10.38 -12.74
CA HIS A 22 5.26 -11.26 -12.14
C HIS A 22 5.39 -11.33 -10.60
N PRO A 23 5.27 -10.17 -9.91
CA PRO A 23 5.57 -10.07 -8.49
C PRO A 23 4.64 -10.92 -7.63
N LYS A 24 5.22 -11.55 -6.60
CA LYS A 24 4.47 -12.39 -5.67
C LYS A 24 3.60 -11.56 -4.71
N SER A 25 2.44 -12.12 -4.36
CA SER A 25 1.57 -11.64 -3.30
C SER A 25 2.32 -11.56 -1.97
N GLY A 26 1.95 -10.58 -1.13
CA GLY A 26 2.65 -10.27 0.12
C GLY A 26 3.93 -9.46 -0.04
N GLY A 27 4.34 -9.12 -1.27
CA GLY A 27 5.46 -8.22 -1.53
C GLY A 27 5.04 -6.75 -1.60
N LEU A 28 6.00 -5.92 -2.00
CA LEU A 28 5.77 -4.53 -2.35
C LEU A 28 6.59 -4.11 -3.56
N TRP A 29 6.18 -3.02 -4.19
CA TRP A 29 7.00 -2.28 -5.15
C TRP A 29 6.95 -0.79 -4.82
N ALA A 30 8.12 -0.19 -4.67
CA ALA A 30 8.28 1.22 -4.36
C ALA A 30 8.69 2.00 -5.61
N TRP A 31 8.06 3.17 -5.79
CA TRP A 31 8.38 4.12 -6.83
C TRP A 31 8.68 5.48 -6.20
N MET A 32 9.80 6.08 -6.56
CA MET A 32 10.16 7.41 -6.07
C MET A 32 9.68 8.47 -7.06
N SER A 33 8.87 9.41 -6.59
CA SER A 33 8.48 10.58 -7.37
C SER A 33 9.65 11.54 -7.54
N SER A 34 9.55 12.42 -8.52
CA SER A 34 10.54 13.47 -8.78
C SER A 34 10.76 14.43 -7.61
N ASP A 35 9.80 14.53 -6.69
CA ASP A 35 9.90 15.33 -5.47
C ASP A 35 10.38 14.53 -4.24
N GLY A 36 10.94 13.33 -4.46
CA GLY A 36 11.60 12.54 -3.43
C GLY A 36 10.66 11.77 -2.50
N ARG A 37 9.37 11.64 -2.84
CA ARG A 37 8.42 10.85 -2.06
C ARG A 37 8.33 9.43 -2.59
N TYR A 38 8.22 8.46 -1.68
CA TYR A 38 7.96 7.08 -2.04
C TYR A 38 6.46 6.81 -2.17
N LEU A 39 6.09 6.17 -3.28
CA LEU A 39 4.81 5.51 -3.47
C LEU A 39 5.03 4.00 -3.40
N VAL A 40 4.52 3.39 -2.34
CA VAL A 40 4.69 1.96 -2.09
C VAL A 40 3.39 1.23 -2.40
N ASN A 41 3.43 0.38 -3.44
CA ASN A 41 2.33 -0.48 -3.83
C ASN A 41 2.47 -1.81 -3.08
N LEU A 42 1.49 -2.16 -2.25
CA LEU A 42 1.46 -3.40 -1.46
C LEU A 42 0.65 -4.48 -2.17
N PHE A 43 1.22 -5.67 -2.34
CA PHE A 43 0.58 -6.78 -3.06
C PHE A 43 -0.31 -7.60 -2.13
N THR A 44 -1.45 -7.01 -1.76
CA THR A 44 -2.43 -7.59 -0.81
C THR A 44 -3.36 -8.63 -1.45
N GLN A 45 -3.29 -8.81 -2.76
CA GLN A 45 -4.12 -9.71 -3.56
C GLN A 45 -3.21 -10.62 -4.37
N ASP A 46 -3.72 -11.81 -4.70
CA ASP A 46 -3.09 -12.63 -5.73
C ASP A 46 -3.15 -11.93 -7.08
N ALA A 47 -2.00 -11.93 -7.74
CA ALA A 47 -1.90 -11.42 -9.09
C ALA A 47 -2.62 -12.35 -10.07
N ALA A 48 -3.30 -11.75 -11.04
CA ALA A 48 -3.97 -12.47 -12.10
C ALA A 48 -3.24 -12.13 -13.42
N TYR A 49 -2.49 -13.09 -13.93
CA TYR A 49 -1.64 -12.91 -15.11
C TYR A 49 -2.27 -13.43 -16.40
N ASP A 50 -3.33 -14.24 -16.29
CA ASP A 50 -4.04 -14.77 -17.45
C ASP A 50 -4.80 -13.64 -18.18
N PRO A 51 -4.82 -13.64 -19.53
CA PRO A 51 -5.55 -12.63 -20.29
C PRO A 51 -7.03 -12.57 -19.89
N GLY A 52 -7.49 -11.40 -19.43
CA GLY A 52 -8.87 -11.17 -19.01
C GLY A 52 -9.20 -11.54 -17.57
N SER A 53 -8.26 -12.15 -16.84
CA SER A 53 -8.41 -12.43 -15.41
C SER A 53 -8.33 -11.15 -14.57
N LYS A 54 -9.02 -11.14 -13.43
CA LYS A 54 -8.96 -10.05 -12.44
C LYS A 54 -8.27 -10.58 -11.18
N PRO A 55 -7.47 -9.75 -10.49
CA PRO A 55 -6.93 -10.10 -9.17
C PRO A 55 -8.03 -10.62 -8.25
N GLY A 56 -7.68 -11.61 -7.42
CA GLY A 56 -8.58 -12.18 -6.43
C GLY A 56 -8.92 -11.20 -5.31
N ALA A 57 -9.72 -11.66 -4.35
CA ALA A 57 -9.95 -10.90 -3.12
C ALA A 57 -8.63 -10.67 -2.37
N ALA A 58 -8.57 -9.58 -1.60
CA ALA A 58 -7.43 -9.39 -0.71
C ALA A 58 -7.44 -10.47 0.38
N ALA A 59 -6.26 -10.93 0.78
CA ALA A 59 -6.14 -11.98 1.79
C ALA A 59 -5.29 -11.47 2.96
N LEU A 60 -5.71 -11.85 4.19
CA LEU A 60 -5.11 -11.35 5.42
C LEU A 60 -3.62 -11.74 5.54
N ASN A 61 -3.24 -12.93 5.07
CA ASN A 61 -1.85 -13.38 4.99
C ASN A 61 -0.99 -12.50 4.07
N HIS A 62 -1.52 -12.06 2.92
CA HIS A 62 -0.82 -11.15 2.02
C HIS A 62 -0.68 -9.76 2.62
N VAL A 63 -1.70 -9.27 3.33
CA VAL A 63 -1.59 -8.01 4.09
C VAL A 63 -0.50 -8.11 5.14
N ASN A 64 -0.48 -9.19 5.92
CA ASN A 64 0.53 -9.42 6.95
C ASN A 64 1.96 -9.42 6.36
N HIS A 65 2.19 -10.17 5.27
CA HIS A 65 3.50 -10.20 4.62
C HIS A 65 3.88 -8.85 3.99
N ALA A 66 2.93 -8.14 3.38
CA ALA A 66 3.19 -6.85 2.76
C ALA A 66 3.52 -5.77 3.81
N LEU A 67 2.88 -5.82 4.98
CA LEU A 67 3.21 -4.96 6.11
C LEU A 67 4.60 -5.26 6.69
N HIS A 68 4.97 -6.54 6.78
CA HIS A 68 6.34 -6.92 7.16
C HIS A 68 7.39 -6.40 6.17
N ALA A 69 7.13 -6.55 4.86
CA ALA A 69 7.99 -6.00 3.83
C ALA A 69 8.08 -4.46 3.90
N LEU A 70 6.95 -3.79 4.19
CA LEU A 70 6.89 -2.35 4.35
C LEU A 70 7.71 -1.88 5.55
N HIS A 71 7.64 -2.57 6.69
CA HIS A 71 8.48 -2.29 7.84
C HIS A 71 9.97 -2.34 7.44
N GLY A 72 10.40 -3.41 6.77
CA GLY A 72 11.78 -3.54 6.29
C GLY A 72 12.19 -2.41 5.33
N PHE A 73 11.29 -2.01 4.43
CA PHE A 73 11.49 -0.87 3.54
C PHE A 73 11.69 0.44 4.31
N VAL A 74 10.83 0.72 5.29
CA VAL A 74 10.91 1.96 6.09
C VAL A 74 12.20 2.02 6.91
N VAL A 75 12.60 0.90 7.53
CA VAL A 75 13.86 0.83 8.29
C VAL A 75 15.07 1.10 7.40
N LYS A 76 15.05 0.62 6.16
CA LYS A 76 16.13 0.79 5.19
C LYS A 76 16.19 2.21 4.63
N GLU A 77 15.07 2.70 4.12
CA GLU A 77 15.00 3.96 3.36
C GLU A 77 14.82 5.19 4.25
N LYS A 78 14.41 4.99 5.51
CA LYS A 78 14.26 6.02 6.55
C LYS A 78 13.47 7.26 6.07
N PRO A 79 12.25 7.08 5.53
CA PRO A 79 11.39 8.22 5.19
C PRO A 79 11.03 9.01 6.46
N ALA A 80 10.74 10.30 6.31
CA ALA A 80 10.39 11.16 7.43
C ALA A 80 9.04 10.80 8.08
N SER A 81 8.11 10.23 7.32
CA SER A 81 6.81 9.74 7.80
C SER A 81 6.23 8.69 6.84
N LEU A 82 5.21 7.96 7.31
CA LEU A 82 4.47 6.97 6.54
C LEU A 82 2.97 7.27 6.60
N ALA A 83 2.28 7.17 5.46
CA ALA A 83 0.85 7.38 5.34
C ALA A 83 0.18 6.16 4.69
N LEU A 84 -0.89 5.65 5.30
CA LEU A 84 -1.61 4.46 4.87
C LEU A 84 -3.12 4.72 4.86
N PRO A 85 -3.87 4.22 3.87
CA PRO A 85 -5.33 4.14 3.95
C PRO A 85 -5.76 2.93 4.80
N ARG A 86 -7.07 2.69 4.93
CA ARG A 86 -7.60 1.37 5.36
C ARG A 86 -7.25 0.31 4.32
N LEU A 87 -6.08 -0.31 4.50
CA LEU A 87 -5.52 -1.27 3.55
C LEU A 87 -6.50 -2.42 3.30
N ALA A 88 -6.76 -2.73 2.03
CA ALA A 88 -7.61 -3.83 1.60
C ALA A 88 -9.06 -3.83 2.15
N CYS A 89 -9.52 -2.79 2.84
CA CYS A 89 -10.87 -2.71 3.45
C CYS A 89 -11.89 -1.99 2.55
N GLY A 90 -11.83 -2.24 1.23
CA GLY A 90 -12.72 -1.64 0.24
C GLY A 90 -14.06 -2.37 0.11
N ILE A 91 -14.75 -2.17 -1.01
CA ILE A 91 -15.95 -2.95 -1.37
C ILE A 91 -15.55 -4.42 -1.50
N ASN A 92 -16.17 -5.30 -0.71
CA ASN A 92 -15.81 -6.72 -0.55
C ASN A 92 -14.36 -6.95 -0.09
N GLY A 93 -13.82 -6.00 0.67
CA GLY A 93 -12.50 -6.08 1.27
C GLY A 93 -12.47 -6.83 2.60
N LEU A 94 -11.30 -6.84 3.23
CA LEU A 94 -11.08 -7.39 4.57
C LEU A 94 -11.76 -6.54 5.65
N ASP A 95 -12.03 -7.15 6.81
CA ASP A 95 -12.50 -6.40 7.98
C ASP A 95 -11.37 -5.52 8.53
N TRP A 96 -11.73 -4.29 8.89
CA TRP A 96 -10.79 -3.36 9.49
C TRP A 96 -10.34 -3.81 10.88
N ASP A 97 -11.20 -4.49 11.63
CA ASP A 97 -10.83 -5.02 12.94
C ASP A 97 -9.83 -6.18 12.84
N GLU A 98 -9.71 -6.83 11.68
CA GLU A 98 -8.65 -7.81 11.38
C GLU A 98 -7.36 -7.15 10.85
N VAL A 99 -7.49 -6.09 10.07
CA VAL A 99 -6.33 -5.41 9.44
C VAL A 99 -5.61 -4.46 10.41
N ARG A 100 -6.34 -3.73 11.26
CA ARG A 100 -5.75 -2.77 12.21
C ARG A 100 -4.68 -3.40 13.11
N PRO A 101 -4.92 -4.57 13.76
CA PRO A 101 -3.92 -5.19 14.62
C PRO A 101 -2.63 -5.55 13.86
N LEU A 102 -2.72 -5.89 12.57
CA LEU A 102 -1.52 -6.17 11.76
C LEU A 102 -0.70 -4.90 11.49
N ILE A 103 -1.37 -3.79 11.24
CA ILE A 103 -0.71 -2.49 11.05
C ILE A 103 0.02 -2.09 12.34
N GLU A 104 -0.67 -2.18 13.48
CA GLU A 104 -0.10 -1.89 14.80
C GLU A 104 1.09 -2.80 15.10
N HIS A 105 0.96 -4.11 14.84
CA HIS A 105 2.02 -5.09 15.08
C HIS A 105 3.28 -4.84 14.26
N HIS A 106 3.16 -4.54 12.96
CA HIS A 106 4.34 -4.36 12.09
C HIS A 106 4.91 -2.96 12.09
N LEU A 107 4.07 -1.94 12.31
CA LEU A 107 4.45 -0.54 12.09
C LEU A 107 4.42 0.31 13.37
N GLY A 108 3.85 -0.19 14.47
CA GLY A 108 3.70 0.55 15.73
C GLY A 108 5.04 0.89 16.41
N ASP A 109 6.07 0.06 16.20
CA ASP A 109 7.40 0.27 16.79
C ASP A 109 8.33 1.13 15.92
N LEU A 110 7.84 1.64 14.78
CA LEU A 110 8.61 2.52 13.92
C LEU A 110 8.86 3.87 14.59
N LYS A 111 10.09 4.37 14.50
CA LYS A 111 10.50 5.67 15.07
C LYS A 111 10.11 6.87 14.21
N ILE A 112 9.13 6.70 13.32
CA ILE A 112 8.62 7.75 12.43
C ILE A 112 7.12 7.89 12.66
N PRO A 113 6.53 9.07 12.39
CA PRO A 113 5.08 9.21 12.39
C PRO A 113 4.44 8.28 11.35
N VAL A 114 3.48 7.47 11.79
CA VAL A 114 2.65 6.60 10.94
C VAL A 114 1.20 7.07 11.01
N TYR A 115 0.67 7.52 9.88
CA TYR A 115 -0.70 8.03 9.76
C TYR A 115 -1.59 7.03 9.04
N VAL A 116 -2.68 6.61 9.68
CA VAL A 116 -3.69 5.72 9.09
C VAL A 116 -4.97 6.52 8.83
N TYR A 117 -5.30 6.73 7.56
CA TYR A 117 -6.49 7.45 7.14
C TYR A 117 -7.69 6.50 7.08
N THR A 118 -8.54 6.58 8.10
CA THR A 118 -9.75 5.74 8.22
C THR A 118 -11.00 6.33 7.58
N ASN A 119 -11.05 7.66 7.46
CA ASN A 119 -12.15 8.38 6.85
C ASN A 119 -11.64 9.26 5.70
N TYR A 120 -12.24 9.10 4.51
CA TYR A 120 -11.92 9.93 3.35
C TYR A 120 -13.03 10.92 3.08
N GLN A 121 -12.69 12.21 3.07
CA GLN A 121 -13.57 13.28 2.65
C GLN A 121 -12.97 14.02 1.46
N LYS A 122 -13.69 14.05 0.33
CA LYS A 122 -13.20 14.67 -0.90
C LYS A 122 -13.00 16.18 -0.69
N GLY A 123 -11.77 16.65 -0.87
CA GLY A 123 -11.42 18.07 -0.79
C GLY A 123 -11.07 18.58 0.61
N VAL A 124 -11.10 17.73 1.63
CA VAL A 124 -10.76 18.09 3.02
C VAL A 124 -9.36 17.57 3.33
N LYS A 125 -8.46 18.45 3.80
CA LYS A 125 -7.15 18.04 4.32
C LYS A 125 -7.37 17.28 5.63
N ALA A 126 -6.71 16.14 5.78
CA ALA A 126 -6.83 15.36 7.01
C ALA A 126 -6.19 16.11 8.19
N SER A 127 -6.73 15.88 9.38
CA SER A 127 -6.18 16.40 10.63
C SER A 127 -5.05 15.48 11.09
N GLU A 128 -3.83 15.80 10.70
CA GLU A 128 -2.61 15.11 11.16
C GLU A 128 -2.18 15.73 12.50
N PRO A 129 -2.06 14.95 13.59
CA PRO A 129 -1.46 15.47 14.82
C PRO A 129 0.01 15.83 14.55
N LEU A 130 0.38 17.07 14.89
CA LEU A 130 1.74 17.61 14.78
C LEU A 130 2.71 16.93 15.77
#